data_AF-A0A5E8ABV5-F1
#
_entry.id   AF-A0A5E8ABV5-F1
#
_cell.length_a   1.000
_cell.length_b   1.000
_cell.length_c   1.000
_cell.angle_alpha   90.00
_cell.angle_beta   90.00
_cell.angle_gamma   90.00
#
_symmetry.space_group_name_H-M   'P 1'
#
loop_
_entity.id
_entity.type
_entity.pdbx_description
1 polymer ?
#
loop_
_entity_poly.entity_id
_entity_poly.type
_entity_poly.pdbx_seq_one_letter_code
_entity_poly.pdbx_strand_id
1 'polypeptide(L)'
;MKKGLLLAAMFVGLSLVGYSQESDVFSFNFVEDKLDDSNVNMAAVGGHYLGSDIAVKLELLKDSYTWKEEGTPNSPTTKTVVEKPAIYYSLKKLDKYYKKAIKKGDVTEEAARDEFVKALDIALFIRYQETAAFEDKLRELKEESDIALLYTKKVKLEF
;
A
#
# COMPACT_ATOMS: atom_id res chain seq x y z
N MET A 1 -45.64 53.43 25.59
CA MET A 1 -45.89 52.88 24.23
C MET A 1 -44.54 52.37 23.73
N LYS A 2 -44.31 51.05 23.66
CA LYS A 2 -44.36 50.24 22.40
C LYS A 2 -43.46 50.86 21.33
N LYS A 3 -42.37 50.30 20.78
CA LYS A 3 -41.81 48.94 20.54
C LYS A 3 -40.29 49.20 20.30
N GLY A 4 -39.31 48.38 20.67
CA GLY A 4 -39.11 46.98 20.30
C GLY A 4 -37.87 46.89 19.38
N LEU A 5 -36.82 46.18 19.80
CA LEU A 5 -36.00 45.29 18.97
C LEU A 5 -35.01 44.55 19.87
N LEU A 6 -35.37 43.31 20.24
CA LEU A 6 -34.43 42.34 20.81
C LEU A 6 -33.56 41.83 19.66
N LEU A 7 -32.26 42.14 19.68
CA LEU A 7 -31.30 41.42 18.86
C LEU A 7 -30.87 40.17 19.64
N ALA A 8 -31.53 39.06 19.37
CA ALA A 8 -31.02 37.74 19.71
C ALA A 8 -29.93 37.40 18.68
N ALA A 9 -28.66 37.69 19.00
CA ALA A 9 -27.54 37.08 18.29
C ALA A 9 -27.35 35.67 18.83
N MET A 10 -28.04 34.75 18.17
CA MET A 10 -27.95 33.31 18.32
C MET A 10 -26.48 32.87 18.24
N PHE A 11 -26.01 32.19 19.29
CA PHE A 11 -24.74 31.48 19.29
C PHE A 11 -24.69 30.54 18.09
N VAL A 12 -23.97 30.93 17.03
CA VAL A 12 -23.47 29.95 16.07
C VAL A 12 -22.30 29.29 16.77
N GLY A 13 -22.60 28.16 17.42
CA GLY A 13 -21.58 27.26 17.92
C GLY A 13 -20.64 26.95 16.77
N LEU A 14 -19.42 27.48 16.87
CA LEU A 14 -18.30 27.00 16.09
C LEU A 14 -18.07 25.57 16.56
N SER A 15 -18.75 24.60 15.93
CA SER A 15 -18.39 23.21 16.10
C SER A 15 -16.99 23.10 15.51
N LEU A 16 -16.00 23.14 16.41
CA LEU A 16 -14.75 22.45 16.21
C LEU A 16 -15.15 21.05 15.79
N VAL A 17 -15.13 20.79 14.49
CA VAL A 17 -15.02 19.44 13.98
C VAL A 17 -13.67 19.00 14.51
N GLY A 18 -13.70 18.36 15.68
CA GLY A 18 -12.63 17.50 16.08
C GLY A 18 -12.44 16.53 14.93
N TYR A 19 -11.32 16.66 14.22
CA TYR A 19 -10.76 15.54 13.49
C TYR A 19 -10.58 14.45 14.53
N SER A 20 -11.61 13.63 14.70
CA SER A 20 -11.47 12.33 15.32
C SER A 20 -10.47 11.61 14.42
N GLN A 21 -9.23 11.42 14.89
CA GLN A 21 -8.36 10.38 14.35
C GLN A 21 -9.02 9.04 14.70
N GLU A 22 -10.09 8.72 14.00
CA GLU A 22 -10.50 7.33 13.84
C GLU A 22 -9.38 6.72 13.01
N SER A 23 -8.59 5.88 13.66
CA SER A 23 -7.46 5.26 12.98
C SER A 23 -8.04 4.38 11.88
N ASP A 24 -7.91 4.79 10.63
CA ASP A 24 -8.31 3.98 9.47
C ASP A 24 -7.59 2.62 9.55
N VAL A 25 -8.29 1.62 10.08
CA VAL A 25 -7.84 0.23 10.05
C VAL A 25 -8.56 -0.41 8.88
N PHE A 26 -7.79 -0.98 7.98
CA PHE A 26 -8.27 -1.68 6.80
C PHE A 26 -8.40 -3.15 7.13
N SER A 27 -9.62 -3.67 7.08
CA SER A 27 -9.90 -5.10 7.21
C SER A 27 -10.01 -5.72 5.83
N PHE A 28 -9.29 -6.83 5.63
CA PHE A 28 -9.39 -7.65 4.44
C PHE A 28 -9.61 -9.10 4.85
N ASN A 29 -10.21 -9.89 3.96
CA ASN A 29 -10.35 -11.31 4.20
C ASN A 29 -8.98 -11.99 4.05
N PHE A 30 -8.65 -12.87 4.98
CA PHE A 30 -7.53 -13.78 4.83
C PHE A 30 -7.85 -14.77 3.71
N VAL A 31 -6.95 -14.88 2.74
CA VAL A 31 -7.04 -15.87 1.67
C VAL A 31 -5.96 -16.90 1.96
N GLU A 32 -6.38 -18.10 2.37
CA GLU A 32 -5.47 -19.21 2.67
C GLU A 32 -4.78 -19.74 1.41
N ASP A 33 -5.36 -19.46 0.23
CA ASP A 33 -4.79 -19.89 -1.04
C ASP A 33 -3.36 -19.39 -1.11
N LYS A 34 -2.44 -20.37 -1.07
CA LYS A 34 -1.01 -20.07 -1.08
C LYS A 34 -0.79 -19.22 -2.31
N LEU A 35 -0.02 -18.17 -2.13
CA LEU A 35 0.58 -17.49 -3.27
C LEU A 35 1.13 -18.55 -4.22
N ASP A 36 0.46 -18.75 -5.34
CA ASP A 36 0.80 -19.81 -6.27
C ASP A 36 2.12 -19.44 -6.94
N ASP A 37 3.20 -19.85 -6.27
CA ASP A 37 4.58 -19.67 -6.71
C ASP A 37 5.02 -20.75 -7.67
N SER A 38 4.13 -21.70 -8.01
CA SER A 38 4.45 -22.81 -8.91
C SER A 38 4.87 -22.34 -10.32
N ASN A 39 4.42 -21.15 -10.71
CA ASN A 39 4.73 -20.53 -12.00
C ASN A 39 5.89 -19.53 -11.93
N VAL A 40 6.45 -19.27 -10.74
CA VAL A 40 7.61 -18.39 -10.62
C VAL A 40 8.83 -19.10 -11.18
N ASN A 41 9.42 -18.53 -12.23
CA ASN A 41 10.67 -19.03 -12.77
C ASN A 41 11.82 -18.69 -11.81
N MET A 42 12.09 -19.59 -10.85
CA MET A 42 13.14 -19.44 -9.84
C MET A 42 14.54 -19.25 -10.43
N ALA A 43 14.79 -19.72 -11.67
CA ALA A 43 16.06 -19.49 -12.35
C ALA A 43 16.20 -18.06 -12.91
N ALA A 44 15.09 -17.33 -13.06
CA ALA A 44 15.05 -15.93 -13.48
C ALA A 44 14.93 -14.95 -12.30
N VAL A 45 14.53 -15.44 -11.10
CA VAL A 45 14.49 -14.64 -9.88
C VAL A 45 15.93 -14.32 -9.46
N GLY A 46 16.34 -13.07 -9.68
CA GLY A 46 17.65 -12.57 -9.25
C GLY A 46 17.78 -12.51 -7.72
N GLY A 47 19.00 -12.39 -7.21
CA GLY A 47 19.23 -12.18 -5.78
C GLY A 47 18.70 -10.83 -5.29
N HIS A 48 18.22 -10.77 -4.05
CA HIS A 48 17.80 -9.54 -3.38
C HIS A 48 18.61 -9.32 -2.09
N TYR A 49 18.84 -8.05 -1.73
CA TYR A 49 19.71 -7.68 -0.59
C TYR A 49 19.10 -7.98 0.79
N LEU A 50 17.85 -8.43 0.84
CA LEU A 50 17.15 -8.86 2.06
C LEU A 50 16.84 -10.38 2.07
N GLY A 51 17.38 -11.13 1.10
CA GLY A 51 17.14 -12.57 0.99
C GLY A 51 16.35 -12.97 -0.27
N SER A 52 16.50 -14.24 -0.65
CA SER A 52 15.87 -14.81 -1.85
C SER A 52 14.35 -14.91 -1.76
N ASP A 53 13.80 -15.06 -0.56
CA ASP A 53 12.36 -15.07 -0.29
C ASP A 53 11.69 -13.75 -0.69
N ILE A 54 12.33 -12.61 -0.42
CA ILE A 54 11.83 -11.31 -0.88
C ILE A 54 11.93 -11.19 -2.40
N ALA A 55 12.99 -11.73 -3.01
CA ALA A 55 13.12 -11.73 -4.47
C ALA A 55 11.95 -12.46 -5.14
N VAL A 56 11.58 -13.64 -4.61
CA VAL A 56 10.43 -14.42 -5.09
C VAL A 56 9.13 -13.63 -4.94
N LYS A 57 8.89 -13.03 -3.75
CA LYS A 57 7.68 -12.23 -3.51
C LYS A 57 7.59 -10.99 -4.40
N LEU A 58 8.71 -10.37 -4.74
CA LEU A 58 8.74 -9.24 -5.68
C LEU A 58 8.43 -9.66 -7.11
N GLU A 59 8.86 -10.86 -7.53
CA GLU A 59 8.48 -11.39 -8.84
C GLU A 59 6.99 -11.77 -8.88
N LEU A 60 6.48 -12.43 -7.83
CA LEU A 60 5.05 -12.69 -7.65
C LEU A 60 4.22 -11.40 -7.70
N LEU A 61 4.67 -10.35 -7.02
CA LEU A 61 4.02 -9.04 -7.05
C LEU A 61 3.98 -8.50 -8.48
N LYS A 62 5.09 -8.55 -9.21
CA LYS A 62 5.17 -8.07 -10.59
C LYS A 62 4.24 -8.87 -11.50
N ASP A 63 4.25 -10.19 -11.41
CA ASP A 63 3.41 -11.05 -12.25
C ASP A 63 1.92 -10.87 -11.90
N SER A 64 1.59 -10.69 -10.62
CA SER A 64 0.21 -10.51 -10.18
C SER A 64 -0.36 -9.14 -10.53
N TYR A 65 0.45 -8.08 -10.53
CA TYR A 65 -0.01 -6.70 -10.68
C TYR A 65 0.25 -6.11 -12.08
N THR A 66 0.94 -6.83 -12.97
CA THR A 66 1.28 -6.30 -14.29
C THR A 66 0.90 -7.24 -15.43
N TRP A 67 0.51 -6.66 -16.56
CA TRP A 67 0.28 -7.40 -17.80
C TRP A 67 0.80 -6.59 -19.00
N LYS A 68 1.00 -7.27 -20.13
CA LYS A 68 1.48 -6.65 -21.37
C LYS A 68 0.31 -6.36 -22.31
N GLU A 69 0.10 -5.10 -22.59
CA GLU A 69 -0.79 -4.63 -23.64
C GLU A 69 -0.03 -4.61 -24.95
N GLU A 70 -0.37 -5.54 -25.86
CA GLU A 70 0.24 -5.60 -27.18
C GLU A 70 -0.11 -4.36 -28.00
N GLY A 71 0.84 -3.93 -28.81
CA GLY A 71 0.67 -2.78 -29.69
C GLY A 71 -0.46 -3.01 -30.70
N THR A 72 -1.21 -1.96 -30.99
CA THR A 72 -2.18 -1.94 -32.09
C THR A 72 -1.55 -1.32 -33.35
N PRO A 73 -2.14 -1.49 -34.55
CA PRO A 73 -1.65 -0.81 -35.76
C PRO A 73 -1.51 0.72 -35.60
N ASN A 74 -2.31 1.34 -34.72
CA ASN A 74 -2.28 2.77 -34.44
C ASN A 74 -1.34 3.15 -33.28
N SER A 75 -0.87 2.18 -32.49
CA SER A 75 0.09 2.34 -31.39
C SER A 75 0.91 1.07 -31.25
N PRO A 76 1.99 0.90 -32.05
CA PRO A 76 2.68 -0.39 -32.22
C PRO A 76 3.54 -0.80 -31.01
N THR A 77 3.72 0.08 -30.02
CA THR A 77 4.55 -0.21 -28.84
C THR A 77 3.77 -1.04 -27.82
N THR A 78 4.28 -2.22 -27.48
CA THR A 78 3.82 -3.02 -26.33
C THR A 78 4.04 -2.24 -25.04
N LYS A 79 3.00 -2.10 -24.22
CA LYS A 79 3.04 -1.37 -22.93
C LYS A 79 2.86 -2.34 -21.78
N THR A 80 3.59 -2.11 -20.69
CA THR A 80 3.29 -2.79 -19.42
C THR A 80 2.25 -1.97 -18.68
N VAL A 81 1.10 -2.58 -18.43
CA VAL A 81 0.02 -2.00 -17.63
C VAL A 81 0.15 -2.51 -16.20
N VAL A 82 -0.05 -1.61 -15.24
CA VAL A 82 -0.01 -1.92 -13.81
C VAL A 82 -1.42 -1.77 -13.25
N GLU A 83 -1.98 -2.86 -12.74
CA GLU A 83 -3.21 -2.84 -11.97
C GLU A 83 -2.94 -2.35 -10.54
N LYS A 84 -3.92 -1.70 -9.90
CA LYS A 84 -3.81 -1.16 -8.53
C LYS A 84 -2.47 -0.44 -8.29
N PRO A 85 -2.14 0.59 -9.09
CA PRO A 85 -0.81 1.19 -9.14
C PRO A 85 -0.36 1.78 -7.79
N ALA A 86 -1.29 2.21 -6.94
CA ALA A 86 -0.97 2.74 -5.62
C ALA A 86 -0.31 1.68 -4.73
N ILE A 87 -0.78 0.42 -4.78
CA ILE A 87 -0.18 -0.71 -4.06
C ILE A 87 1.15 -1.10 -4.68
N TYR A 88 1.19 -1.29 -6.01
CA TYR A 88 2.41 -1.75 -6.68
C TYR A 88 3.59 -0.78 -6.48
N TYR A 89 3.38 0.51 -6.75
CA TYR A 89 4.45 1.50 -6.66
C TYR A 89 4.82 1.86 -5.23
N SER A 90 3.92 1.74 -4.25
CA SER A 90 4.28 1.95 -2.84
C SER A 90 5.28 0.90 -2.35
N LEU A 91 5.13 -0.37 -2.76
CA LEU A 91 6.08 -1.44 -2.43
C LEU A 91 7.44 -1.25 -3.13
N LYS A 92 7.46 -0.77 -4.38
CA LYS A 92 8.71 -0.37 -5.05
C LYS A 92 9.39 0.80 -4.33
N LYS A 93 8.62 1.68 -3.69
CA LYS A 93 9.14 2.77 -2.88
C LYS A 93 9.73 2.25 -1.56
N LEU A 94 9.03 1.32 -0.88
CA LEU A 94 9.50 0.65 0.32
C LEU A 94 10.81 -0.11 0.11
N ASP A 95 10.94 -0.85 -0.99
CA ASP A 95 12.20 -1.53 -1.35
C ASP A 95 13.38 -0.54 -1.39
N LYS A 96 13.22 0.59 -2.08
CA LYS A 96 14.26 1.63 -2.13
C LYS A 96 14.51 2.27 -0.76
N TYR A 97 13.47 2.43 0.05
CA TYR A 97 13.54 3.00 1.39
C TYR A 97 14.37 2.11 2.32
N TYR A 98 14.05 0.82 2.43
CA TYR A 98 14.77 -0.10 3.31
C TYR A 98 16.25 -0.22 2.93
N LYS A 99 16.56 -0.30 1.63
CA LYS A 99 17.95 -0.27 1.15
C LYS A 99 18.72 0.97 1.61
N LYS A 100 18.07 2.13 1.68
CA LYS A 100 18.69 3.38 2.15
C LYS A 100 18.78 3.43 3.68
N ALA A 101 17.73 3.02 4.39
CA ALA A 101 17.65 3.02 5.84
C ALA A 101 18.73 2.10 6.45
N ILE A 102 18.93 0.91 5.88
CA ILE A 102 19.98 -0.03 6.31
C ILE A 102 21.37 0.59 6.12
N LYS A 103 21.63 1.22 4.97
CA LYS A 103 22.91 1.88 4.70
C LYS A 103 23.22 3.02 5.68
N LYS A 104 22.19 3.68 6.21
CA LYS A 104 22.33 4.75 7.20
C LYS A 104 22.43 4.22 8.64
N GLY A 105 22.06 2.95 8.87
CA GLY A 105 21.95 2.38 10.21
C GLY A 105 20.64 2.73 10.93
N ASP A 106 19.65 3.28 10.22
CA ASP A 106 18.36 3.67 10.80
C ASP A 106 17.47 2.45 11.13
N VAL A 107 17.64 1.35 10.38
CA VAL A 107 16.90 0.09 10.52
C VAL A 107 17.86 -1.08 10.31
N THR A 108 17.71 -2.15 11.10
CA THR A 108 18.49 -3.38 10.91
C THR A 108 18.02 -4.16 9.69
N GLU A 109 18.87 -4.98 9.09
CA GLU A 109 18.49 -5.82 7.95
C GLU A 109 17.33 -6.76 8.31
N GLU A 110 17.35 -7.34 9.51
CA GLU A 110 16.30 -8.22 10.03
C GLU A 110 14.95 -7.50 10.15
N ALA A 111 14.93 -6.31 10.76
CA ALA A 111 13.69 -5.55 10.92
C ALA A 111 13.13 -5.10 9.55
N ALA A 112 14.00 -4.64 8.65
CA ALA A 112 13.62 -4.26 7.30
C ALA A 112 13.04 -5.45 6.51
N ARG A 113 13.65 -6.63 6.64
CA ARG A 113 13.17 -7.86 6.03
C ARG A 113 11.78 -8.21 6.54
N ASP A 114 11.59 -8.27 7.86
CA ASP A 114 10.32 -8.70 8.46
C ASP A 114 9.16 -7.76 8.12
N GLU A 115 9.39 -6.46 8.17
CA GLU A 115 8.38 -5.47 7.78
C GLU A 115 8.06 -5.55 6.29
N PHE A 116 9.07 -5.70 5.43
CA PHE A 116 8.85 -5.73 3.99
C PHE A 116 8.17 -7.01 3.51
N VAL A 117 8.52 -8.17 4.10
CA VAL A 117 7.80 -9.43 3.88
C VAL A 117 6.34 -9.26 4.22
N LYS A 118 6.02 -8.69 5.38
CA LYS A 118 4.62 -8.46 5.80
C LYS A 118 3.88 -7.56 4.81
N ALA A 119 4.50 -6.49 4.32
CA ALA A 119 3.89 -5.59 3.34
C ALA A 119 3.62 -6.29 1.99
N LEU A 120 4.57 -7.10 1.52
CA LEU A 120 4.42 -7.91 0.30
C LEU A 120 3.30 -8.94 0.45
N ASP A 121 3.26 -9.65 1.57
CA ASP A 121 2.23 -10.65 1.85
C ASP A 121 0.83 -10.03 1.85
N ILE A 122 0.65 -8.89 2.53
CA ILE A 122 -0.62 -8.17 2.52
C ILE A 122 -1.03 -7.80 1.09
N ALA A 123 -0.13 -7.20 0.31
CA ALA A 123 -0.45 -6.79 -1.05
C ALA A 123 -0.86 -7.98 -1.92
N LEU A 124 -0.22 -9.12 -1.73
CA LEU A 124 -0.53 -10.35 -2.43
C LEU A 124 -1.89 -10.93 -2.01
N PHE A 125 -2.23 -10.92 -0.70
CA PHE A 125 -3.53 -11.38 -0.20
C PHE A 125 -4.72 -10.51 -0.62
N ILE A 126 -4.53 -9.19 -0.73
CA ILE A 126 -5.62 -8.25 -1.05
C ILE A 126 -5.80 -8.03 -2.55
N ARG A 127 -5.01 -8.71 -3.39
CA ARG A 127 -4.96 -8.49 -4.84
C ARG A 127 -6.34 -8.52 -5.51
N TYR A 128 -7.18 -9.48 -5.11
CA TYR A 128 -8.51 -9.70 -5.67
C TYR A 128 -9.65 -9.13 -4.81
N GLN A 129 -9.33 -8.32 -3.80
CA GLN A 129 -10.30 -7.70 -2.90
C GLN A 129 -10.59 -6.25 -3.30
N GLU A 130 -11.62 -5.65 -2.71
CA GLU A 130 -11.88 -4.22 -2.85
C GLU A 130 -10.85 -3.42 -2.04
N THR A 131 -10.11 -2.52 -2.69
CA THR A 131 -8.96 -1.81 -2.12
C THR A 131 -9.00 -0.31 -2.33
N ALA A 132 -10.07 0.26 -2.90
CA ALA A 132 -10.12 1.68 -3.26
C ALA A 132 -9.73 2.61 -2.11
N ALA A 133 -10.32 2.43 -0.92
CA ALA A 133 -10.01 3.24 0.26
C ALA A 133 -8.54 3.10 0.72
N PHE A 134 -7.98 1.89 0.63
CA PHE A 134 -6.58 1.64 0.97
C PHE A 134 -5.62 2.29 -0.03
N GLU A 135 -5.97 2.20 -1.32
CA GLU A 135 -5.21 2.84 -2.40
C GLU A 135 -5.28 4.37 -2.32
N ASP A 136 -6.43 4.93 -1.98
CA ASP A 136 -6.58 6.36 -1.74
C ASP A 136 -5.70 6.80 -0.57
N LYS A 137 -5.69 6.01 0.51
CA LYS A 137 -4.80 6.30 1.63
C LYS A 137 -3.33 6.26 1.25
N LEU A 138 -2.92 5.26 0.45
CA LEU A 138 -1.55 5.17 -0.06
C LEU A 138 -1.14 6.38 -0.91
N ARG A 139 -2.08 6.96 -1.69
CA ARG A 139 -1.82 8.15 -2.53
C ARG A 139 -1.60 9.41 -1.68
N GLU A 140 -2.20 9.50 -0.50
CA GLU A 140 -2.05 10.62 0.42
C GLU A 140 -0.68 10.62 1.14
N LEU A 141 -0.10 9.45 1.35
CA LEU A 141 1.13 9.28 2.14
C LEU A 141 2.37 9.75 1.37
N LYS A 142 3.13 10.64 2.01
CA LYS A 142 4.36 11.22 1.43
C LYS A 142 5.62 10.49 1.89
N GLU A 143 5.67 10.13 3.16
CA GLU A 143 6.83 9.49 3.78
C GLU A 143 6.77 7.97 3.61
N GLU A 144 7.90 7.35 3.28
CA GLU A 144 7.99 5.89 3.15
C GLU A 144 7.78 5.15 4.47
N SER A 145 8.17 5.76 5.59
CA SER A 145 7.89 5.22 6.93
C SER A 145 6.39 5.10 7.19
N ASP A 146 5.59 6.07 6.74
CA ASP A 146 4.14 6.04 6.94
C ASP A 146 3.49 4.96 6.07
N ILE A 147 4.00 4.75 4.86
CA ILE A 147 3.59 3.65 3.98
C ILE A 147 3.87 2.30 4.67
N ALA A 148 5.08 2.13 5.24
CA ALA A 148 5.44 0.91 5.97
C ALA A 148 4.50 0.69 7.19
N LEU A 149 4.18 1.75 7.93
CA LEU A 149 3.25 1.69 9.06
C LEU A 149 1.82 1.34 8.64
N LEU A 150 1.36 1.85 7.49
CA LEU A 150 0.04 1.54 6.95
C LEU A 150 -0.11 0.03 6.73
N TYR A 151 0.83 -0.59 6.02
CA TYR A 151 0.83 -2.05 5.82
C TYR A 151 0.99 -2.81 7.15
N THR A 152 1.98 -2.45 7.95
CA THR A 152 2.39 -3.30 9.09
C THR A 152 1.50 -3.16 10.33
N LYS A 153 0.81 -2.03 10.50
CA LYS A 153 0.04 -1.69 11.71
C LYS A 153 -1.43 -1.35 11.47
N LYS A 154 -1.82 -0.98 10.25
CA LYS A 154 -3.19 -0.55 9.93
C LYS A 154 -3.96 -1.53 9.05
N VAL A 155 -3.36 -2.66 8.67
CA VAL A 155 -4.07 -3.74 7.98
C VAL A 155 -4.34 -4.90 8.95
N LYS A 156 -5.58 -5.37 8.96
CA LYS A 156 -6.03 -6.60 9.63
C LYS A 156 -6.50 -7.60 8.58
N LEU A 157 -6.10 -8.85 8.75
CA LEU A 157 -6.60 -9.98 7.96
C LEU A 157 -7.58 -10.76 8.83
N GLU A 158 -8.82 -10.90 8.38
CA GLU A 158 -9.92 -11.56 9.08
C GLU A 158 -10.08 -13.00 8.55
N PHE A 159 -10.24 -13.96 9.46
CA PHE A 159 -10.37 -15.40 9.16
C PHE A 159 -11.84 -15.84 9.13
#